data_AF-A0A950EWX0-F1
#
_entry.id   AF-A0A950EWX0-F1
#
_cell.length_a   1.000
_cell.length_b   1.000
_cell.length_c   1.000
_cell.angle_alpha   90.00
_cell.angle_beta   90.00
_cell.angle_gamma   90.00
#
_symmetry.space_group_name_H-M   'P 1'
#
loop_
_entity.id
_entity.type
_entity.pdbx_description
1 polymer ?
#
loop_
_entity_poly.entity_id
_entity_poly.type
_entity_poly.pdbx_seq_one_letter_code
_entity_poly.pdbx_strand_id
1 'polypeptide(L)' 'MPSPFPGIDPYLESQGYWPDFHASLTIYSRDALNDILPATYVARLGEQLRLVERREPQAKT' A
#
# COMPACT_ATOMS: atom_id res chain seq x y z
N MET A 1 -2.90 11.93 -21.12
CA MET A 1 -2.25 10.79 -21.81
C MET A 1 -2.59 9.55 -21.00
N PRO A 2 -3.17 8.49 -21.60
CA PRO A 2 -3.31 7.22 -20.89
C PRO A 2 -1.92 6.74 -20.48
N SER A 3 -1.80 6.20 -19.27
CA SER A 3 -0.50 5.76 -18.77
C SER A 3 0.15 4.76 -19.74
N PRO A 4 1.46 4.91 -20.05
CA PRO A 4 2.19 3.96 -20.87
C PRO A 4 2.41 2.60 -20.18
N PHE A 5 2.21 2.53 -18.87
CA PHE A 5 2.33 1.30 -18.09
C PHE A 5 0.97 0.92 -17.49
N PRO A 6 0.39 -0.23 -17.88
CA PRO A 6 -0.87 -0.70 -17.31
C PRO A 6 -0.74 -0.86 -15.79
N GLY A 7 -1.50 -0.07 -15.03
CA GLY A 7 -1.53 -0.13 -13.57
C GLY A 7 -0.51 0.74 -12.82
N ILE A 8 0.32 1.52 -13.52
CA ILE A 8 1.25 2.49 -12.92
C ILE A 8 0.96 3.86 -13.53
N ASP A 9 0.74 4.91 -12.73
CA ASP A 9 0.64 6.27 -13.26
C ASP A 9 1.99 7.00 -13.10
N PRO A 10 2.83 7.09 -14.15
CA PRO A 10 4.15 7.68 -14.04
C PRO A 10 4.12 9.18 -13.72
N TYR A 11 3.01 9.90 -13.95
CA TYR A 11 2.91 11.31 -13.59
C TYR A 11 2.80 11.53 -12.08
N LEU A 12 2.27 10.53 -11.38
CA LEU A 12 2.11 10.54 -9.93
C LEU A 12 3.42 10.13 -9.23
N GLU A 13 4.15 9.17 -9.81
CA GLU A 13 5.40 8.64 -9.26
C GLU A 13 6.63 9.50 -9.60
N SER A 14 6.69 10.13 -10.77
CA SER A 14 7.88 10.85 -11.26
C SER A 14 8.11 12.23 -10.65
N GLN A 15 7.10 12.84 -10.05
CA GLN A 15 7.09 14.26 -9.68
C GLN A 15 7.43 14.54 -8.21
N GLY A 16 7.88 13.52 -7.45
CA GLY A 16 8.16 13.67 -6.01
C GLY A 16 6.92 13.87 -5.12
N TYR A 17 5.72 13.93 -5.70
CA TYR A 17 4.45 14.02 -4.98
C TYR A 17 3.97 12.67 -4.42
N TRP A 18 4.54 11.56 -4.91
CA TRP A 18 4.14 10.22 -4.50
C TRP A 18 4.11 10.00 -2.98
N PRO A 19 5.12 10.40 -2.18
CA PRO A 19 5.08 10.20 -0.73
C PRO A 19 3.90 10.89 -0.05
N ASP A 20 3.61 12.14 -0.44
CA ASP A 20 2.51 12.93 0.12
C ASP A 20 1.14 12.42 -0.33
N PHE A 21 1.00 12.16 -1.64
CA PHE A 21 -0.21 11.59 -2.21
C PHE A 21 -0.53 10.23 -1.59
N HIS A 22 0.46 9.33 -1.50
CA HIS A 22 0.26 7.98 -0.98
C HIS A 22 -0.17 8.01 0.49
N ALA A 23 0.46 8.84 1.31
CA ALA A 23 0.09 9.01 2.71
C ALA A 23 -1.34 9.55 2.84
N SER A 24 -1.66 10.62 2.11
CA SER A 24 -2.98 11.26 2.11
C SER A 24 -4.07 10.31 1.63
N LEU A 25 -3.87 9.63 0.50
CA LEU A 25 -4.81 8.64 -0.05
C LEU A 25 -5.12 7.56 0.98
N THR A 26 -4.08 7.02 1.63
CA THR A 26 -4.20 5.96 2.62
C THR A 26 -5.00 6.41 3.85
N ILE A 27 -4.74 7.63 4.36
CA ILE A 27 -5.46 8.24 5.48
C ILE A 27 -6.94 8.45 5.14
N TYR A 28 -7.23 9.13 4.04
CA TYR A 28 -8.61 9.44 3.69
C TYR A 28 -9.40 8.21 3.27
N SER A 29 -8.75 7.21 2.67
CA SER A 29 -9.40 5.92 2.40
C SER A 29 -9.77 5.20 3.68
N ARG A 30 -8.92 5.20 4.72
CA ARG A 30 -9.26 4.63 6.04
C ARG A 30 -10.51 5.32 6.60
N ASP A 31 -10.55 6.64 6.56
CA ASP A 31 -11.64 7.42 7.15
C ASP A 31 -12.95 7.17 6.39
N ALA A 32 -12.93 7.25 5.06
CA ALA A 32 -14.08 6.95 4.22
C ALA A 32 -14.59 5.50 4.40
N LEU A 33 -13.70 4.53 4.64
CA LEU A 33 -14.10 3.16 4.95
C LEU A 33 -14.79 3.08 6.31
N ASN A 34 -14.26 3.74 7.34
CA ASN A 34 -14.88 3.72 8.67
C ASN A 34 -16.27 4.37 8.70
N ASP A 35 -16.57 5.28 7.77
CA ASP A 35 -17.91 5.86 7.64
C ASP A 35 -18.96 4.86 7.10
N ILE A 36 -18.53 3.85 6.33
CA ILE A 36 -19.45 2.91 5.65
C ILE A 36 -19.38 1.47 6.18
N LEU A 37 -18.36 1.13 6.98
CA LEU A 37 -18.18 -0.22 7.50
C LEU A 37 -19.27 -0.57 8.54
N PRO A 38 -19.71 -1.85 8.59
CA PRO A 38 -20.59 -2.32 9.67
C PRO A 38 -19.91 -2.18 11.03
N ALA A 39 -20.70 -2.00 12.09
CA ALA A 39 -20.21 -1.74 13.46
C ALA A 39 -19.22 -2.79 14.03
N THR A 40 -19.18 -3.99 13.46
CA THR A 40 -18.24 -5.05 13.85
C THR A 40 -16.85 -4.91 13.23
N TYR A 41 -16.65 -3.97 12.31
CA TYR A 41 -15.39 -3.76 11.59
C TYR A 41 -14.84 -2.36 11.85
N VAL A 42 -13.51 -2.25 11.82
CA VAL A 42 -12.80 -0.98 11.88
C VAL A 42 -11.62 -1.02 10.92
N ALA A 43 -11.55 -0.07 10.01
CA ALA A 43 -10.38 0.17 9.18
C ALA A 43 -9.32 0.88 10.02
N ARG A 44 -8.12 0.29 10.10
CA ARG A 44 -6.98 0.87 10.82
C ARG A 44 -5.77 0.96 9.90
N LEU A 45 -4.99 2.01 10.10
CA LEU A 45 -3.65 2.12 9.53
C LEU A 45 -2.65 1.55 10.52
N GLY A 46 -1.80 0.64 10.07
CA GLY A 46 -0.76 0.04 10.87
C GLY A 46 0.20 -0.77 9.99
N GLU A 47 1.42 -0.98 10.47
CA GLU A 47 2.35 -1.91 9.85
C GLU A 47 1.99 -3.35 10.23
N GLN A 48 1.89 -4.23 9.23
CA GLN A 48 1.97 -5.67 9.47
C GLN A 48 3.44 -6.11 9.36
N LEU A 49 4.07 -6.41 10.49
CA LEU A 49 5.35 -7.12 10.53
C LEU A 49 5.10 -8.59 10.19
N ARG A 50 5.46 -8.99 8.97
CA ARG A 50 5.52 -10.42 8.59
C ARG A 50 6.92 -10.94 8.83
N LEU A 51 7.07 -11.76 9.86
CA LEU A 51 8.26 -12.58 10.03
C LEU A 51 8.21 -13.73 9.01
N VAL A 52 9.17 -13.74 8.09
CA VAL A 52 9.38 -14.84 7.15
C VAL A 52 10.66 -15.56 7.54
N GLU A 53 10.58 -16.87 7.74
CA GLU A 53 11.78 -17.69 7.94
C GLU A 53 12.62 -17.66 6.67
N ARG A 54 13.84 -17.11 6.79
CA ARG A 54 14.80 -17.11 5.69
C ARG A 54 15.38 -18.51 5.59
N ARG A 55 14.88 -19.33 4.66
CA ARG A 55 15.49 -20.63 4.35
C ARG A 55 16.90 -20.40 3.80
N GLU A 56 17.91 -20.87 4.50
CA GLU A 56 19.28 -20.85 3.98
C GLU A 56 19.38 -21.75 2.74
N PRO A 57 20.08 -21.33 1.68
CA PRO A 57 20.27 -22.15 0.51
C PRO A 57 21.03 -23.43 0.91
N GLN A 58 20.43 -24.60 0.64
CA GLN A 58 21.13 -25.87 0.80
C GLN A 58 22.38 -25.85 -0.08
N ALA A 59 23.55 -25.96 0.55
CA ALA A 59 24.79 -26.21 -0.17
C ALA A 59 24.60 -27.49 -1.00
N LYS A 60 24.70 -27.35 -2.33
CA LYS A 60 24.69 -28.50 -3.23
C LYS A 60 25.98 -29.28 -3.02
N THR A 61 25.86 -30.53 -2.55
CA THR A 61 26.92 -31.53 -2.56
C THR A 61 27.27 -31.93 -4.00
#